data_AF-A0A968B4N4-F1
#
_entry.id   AF-A0A968B4N4-F1
#
_cell.length_a   1.000
_cell.length_b   1.000
_cell.length_c   1.000
_cell.angle_alpha   90.00
_cell.angle_beta   90.00
_cell.angle_gamma   90.00
#
_symmetry.space_group_name_H-M   'P 1'
#
loop_
_entity.id
_entity.type
_entity.pdbx_description
1 polymer ?
#
loop_
_entity_poly.entity_id
_entity_poly.type
_entity_poly.pdbx_seq_one_letter_code
_entity_poly.pdbx_strand_id
1 'polypeptide(L)'
;DGTIRDIAVGLNNEIYIAGSFTASGSVSTRRVGVWENGSWTGFGDGLSKTARSISVADNGNLIVGGEFSMAGSVEANRVAVWDGSGWSALGDGVNGTVHAVETVGNDVFVGGEFIKSGAITSNRIAKWNGNWSALGTGVRIDYTITAGGQLTLTYLTSVGVGGTFKFLFRNNIGEESFISGNFLSHFE
;
A
#
# COMPACT_ATOMS: atom_id res chain seq x y z
N ASP A 1 5.43 21.42 8.33
CA ASP A 1 5.80 22.05 7.04
C ASP A 1 5.30 21.27 5.81
N GLY A 2 4.89 20.00 5.93
CA GLY A 2 4.23 19.25 4.86
C GLY A 2 2.95 18.56 5.32
N THR A 3 2.31 17.84 4.40
CA THR A 3 1.08 17.08 4.69
C THR A 3 1.42 15.75 5.36
N ILE A 4 0.67 15.40 6.39
CA ILE A 4 0.60 14.02 6.89
C ILE A 4 -0.31 13.24 5.93
N ARG A 5 0.13 12.06 5.52
CA ARG A 5 -0.58 11.16 4.61
C ARG A 5 -1.19 9.97 5.33
N ASP A 6 -0.52 9.51 6.39
CA ASP A 6 -0.95 8.34 7.15
C ASP A 6 -0.43 8.41 8.59
N ILE A 7 -1.12 7.70 9.49
CA ILE A 7 -0.83 7.63 10.92
C ILE A 7 -0.98 6.18 11.37
N ALA A 8 0.00 5.66 12.11
CA ALA A 8 -0.08 4.35 12.75
C ALA A 8 0.20 4.44 14.25
N VAL A 9 -0.39 3.53 15.01
CA VAL A 9 -0.17 3.42 16.47
C VAL A 9 0.76 2.24 16.74
N GLY A 10 1.80 2.49 17.52
CA GLY A 10 2.77 1.51 17.97
C GLY A 10 2.27 0.58 19.07
N LEU A 11 3.08 -0.44 19.34
CA LEU A 11 2.78 -1.44 20.36
C LEU A 11 2.81 -0.86 21.78
N ASN A 12 3.49 0.28 22.01
CA ASN A 12 3.55 0.96 23.30
C ASN A 12 2.89 2.36 23.25
N ASN A 13 1.87 2.52 22.40
CA ASN A 13 1.11 3.77 22.19
C ASN A 13 1.93 4.92 21.58
N GLU A 14 3.06 4.63 20.94
CA GLU A 14 3.75 5.61 20.11
C GLU A 14 2.89 5.97 18.89
N ILE A 15 2.91 7.23 18.45
CA ILE A 15 2.17 7.65 17.25
C ILE A 15 3.15 7.90 16.12
N TYR A 16 3.13 7.04 15.11
CA TYR A 16 3.92 7.19 13.90
C TYR A 16 3.13 8.01 12.87
N ILE A 17 3.82 8.92 12.18
CA ILE A 17 3.27 9.69 11.08
C ILE A 17 4.12 9.51 9.83
N ALA A 18 3.46 9.39 8.68
CA ALA A 18 4.09 9.41 7.36
C ALA A 18 3.55 10.57 6.53
N GLY A 19 4.39 11.18 5.70
CA GLY A 19 3.93 12.27 4.84
C GLY A 19 5.00 12.93 3.99
N SER A 20 4.81 14.23 3.72
CA SER A 20 5.72 15.07 2.93
C SER A 20 6.48 16.10 3.76
N PHE A 21 6.29 16.11 5.08
CA PHE A 21 6.94 17.04 6.01
C PHE A 21 8.44 16.78 6.12
N THR A 22 9.22 17.78 6.50
CA THR A 22 10.67 17.63 6.70
C THR A 22 11.10 17.81 8.14
N ALA A 23 10.35 18.56 8.96
CA ALA A 23 10.66 18.76 10.36
C ALA A 23 9.41 19.02 11.23
N SER A 24 9.58 18.77 12.53
CA SER A 24 8.69 19.24 13.60
C SER A 24 9.52 20.07 14.58
N GLY A 25 9.37 21.39 14.55
CA GLY A 25 10.26 22.30 15.26
C GLY A 25 11.71 22.15 14.77
N SER A 26 12.65 21.92 15.69
CA SER A 26 14.06 21.65 15.38
C SER A 26 14.35 20.17 15.05
N VAL A 27 13.38 19.28 15.23
CA VAL A 27 13.55 17.83 14.97
C VAL A 27 13.34 17.55 13.49
N SER A 28 14.40 17.10 12.82
CA SER A 28 14.34 16.61 11.44
C SER A 28 13.69 15.23 11.41
N THR A 29 12.40 15.17 11.10
CA THR A 29 11.66 13.91 10.93
C THR A 29 11.76 13.39 9.49
N ARG A 30 11.87 14.26 8.49
CA ARG A 30 12.06 13.87 7.07
C ARG A 30 11.13 12.74 6.63
N ARG A 31 9.83 13.09 6.61
CA ARG A 31 8.71 12.33 6.02
C ARG A 31 8.20 11.15 6.85
N VAL A 32 8.92 10.77 7.91
CA VAL A 32 8.45 9.78 8.90
C VAL A 32 8.83 10.29 10.29
N GLY A 33 7.89 10.30 11.23
CA GLY A 33 8.17 10.75 12.60
C GLY A 33 7.40 9.93 13.61
N VAL A 34 7.91 9.86 14.83
CA VAL A 34 7.23 9.22 15.95
C VAL A 34 7.05 10.23 17.08
N TRP A 35 5.85 10.26 17.65
CA TRP A 35 5.54 11.01 18.85
C TRP A 35 5.42 10.05 20.02
N GLU A 36 6.26 10.26 21.01
CA GLU A 36 6.27 9.51 22.26
C GLU A 36 6.67 10.44 23.40
N ASN A 37 6.07 10.24 24.58
CA ASN A 37 6.46 10.95 25.81
C ASN A 37 6.56 12.49 25.67
N GLY A 38 5.69 13.09 24.84
CA GLY A 38 5.66 14.54 24.65
C GLY A 38 6.73 15.09 23.71
N SER A 39 7.44 14.24 22.95
CA SER A 39 8.50 14.65 22.04
C SER A 39 8.42 13.94 20.68
N TRP A 40 8.88 14.64 19.63
CA TRP A 40 9.02 14.08 18.29
C TRP A 40 10.43 13.49 18.12
N THR A 41 10.51 12.34 17.47
CA THR A 41 11.76 11.71 17.01
C THR A 41 11.67 11.39 15.51
N GLY A 42 12.79 11.54 14.80
CA GLY A 42 12.94 11.16 13.39
C GLY A 42 13.66 9.82 13.23
N PHE A 43 13.61 9.24 12.04
CA PHE A 43 14.18 7.93 11.74
C PHE A 43 15.47 8.05 10.91
N GLY A 44 16.58 8.35 11.60
CA GLY A 44 17.87 8.62 10.95
C GLY A 44 17.78 9.79 9.96
N ASP A 45 18.31 9.59 8.75
CA ASP A 45 18.26 10.60 7.67
C ASP A 45 16.88 10.69 6.97
N GLY A 46 15.90 9.88 7.39
CA GLY A 46 14.54 9.83 6.86
C GLY A 46 14.47 9.28 5.42
N LEU A 47 13.43 9.66 4.69
CA LEU A 47 13.17 9.17 3.33
C LEU A 47 13.49 10.22 2.26
N SER A 48 13.81 9.82 1.02
CA SER A 48 14.13 10.78 -0.05
C SER A 48 12.92 11.51 -0.65
N LYS A 49 11.73 10.88 -0.64
CA LYS A 49 10.46 11.45 -1.11
C LYS A 49 9.29 11.00 -0.24
N THR A 50 8.13 11.61 -0.45
CA THR A 50 6.89 11.43 0.31
C THR A 50 6.64 9.98 0.71
N ALA A 51 6.45 9.76 2.01
CA ALA A 51 5.79 8.56 2.52
C ALA A 51 4.28 8.74 2.41
N ARG A 52 3.60 7.74 1.84
CA ARG A 52 2.16 7.77 1.62
C ARG A 52 1.40 6.88 2.58
N SER A 53 2.02 5.80 3.05
CA SER A 53 1.41 4.89 4.00
C SER A 53 2.43 4.30 4.95
N ILE A 54 1.97 3.96 6.14
CA ILE A 54 2.77 3.46 7.25
C ILE A 54 1.98 2.40 8.03
N SER A 55 2.61 1.28 8.34
CA SER A 55 2.02 0.23 9.17
C SER A 55 3.07 -0.32 10.14
N VAL A 56 2.65 -0.71 11.33
CA VAL A 56 3.51 -1.28 12.38
C VAL A 56 3.22 -2.77 12.45
N ALA A 57 4.22 -3.60 12.18
CA ALA A 57 4.11 -5.05 12.27
C ALA A 57 4.09 -5.53 13.73
N ASP A 58 3.60 -6.75 13.96
CA ASP A 58 3.49 -7.36 15.31
C ASP A 58 4.84 -7.47 16.04
N ASN A 59 5.95 -7.47 15.31
CA ASN A 59 7.31 -7.48 15.87
C ASN A 59 7.86 -6.08 16.18
N GLY A 60 7.07 -5.02 15.99
CA GLY A 60 7.46 -3.63 16.20
C GLY A 60 8.15 -2.97 14.99
N ASN A 61 8.37 -3.70 13.90
CA ASN A 61 8.95 -3.12 12.70
C ASN A 61 7.98 -2.12 12.05
N LEU A 62 8.52 -0.99 11.61
CA LEU A 62 7.76 0.02 10.89
C LEU A 62 7.93 -0.18 9.39
N ILE A 63 6.84 -0.46 8.69
CA ILE A 63 6.84 -0.57 7.23
C ILE A 63 6.31 0.73 6.65
N VAL A 64 7.04 1.30 5.69
CA VAL A 64 6.66 2.55 5.03
C VAL A 64 6.61 2.36 3.52
N GLY A 65 5.52 2.80 2.91
CA GLY A 65 5.32 2.83 1.46
C GLY A 65 5.17 4.25 0.92
N GLY A 66 5.66 4.53 -0.28
CA GLY A 66 5.51 5.85 -0.88
C GLY A 66 6.18 6.04 -2.23
N GLU A 67 6.77 7.22 -2.41
CA GLU A 67 7.40 7.68 -3.66
C GLU A 67 8.94 7.65 -3.63
N PHE A 68 9.53 7.27 -2.50
CA PHE A 68 10.96 7.36 -2.24
C PHE A 68 11.78 6.26 -2.92
N SER A 69 13.04 6.57 -3.19
CA SER A 69 14.05 5.61 -3.67
C SER A 69 15.14 5.34 -2.63
N MET A 70 15.19 6.12 -1.54
CA MET A 70 16.15 5.97 -0.46
C MET A 70 15.44 6.04 0.88
N ALA A 71 15.86 5.19 1.80
CA ALA A 71 15.54 5.23 3.22
C ALA A 71 16.86 5.30 4.01
N GLY A 72 17.17 6.47 4.55
CA GLY A 72 18.52 6.82 4.97
C GLY A 72 19.52 6.69 3.82
N SER A 73 20.58 5.91 4.04
CA SER A 73 21.58 5.56 3.02
C SER A 73 21.26 4.30 2.22
N VAL A 74 20.14 3.63 2.51
CA VAL A 74 19.72 2.39 1.85
C VAL A 74 18.89 2.71 0.61
N GLU A 75 19.26 2.11 -0.53
CA GLU A 75 18.39 2.10 -1.72
C GLU A 75 17.16 1.24 -1.43
N ALA A 76 16.01 1.89 -1.30
CA ALA A 76 14.75 1.25 -0.97
C ALA A 76 13.67 1.75 -1.94
N ASN A 77 13.32 0.91 -2.91
CA ASN A 77 12.39 1.27 -3.97
C ASN A 77 10.94 1.21 -3.50
N ARG A 78 10.48 2.36 -2.99
CA ARG A 78 9.07 2.67 -2.66
C ARG A 78 8.51 1.94 -1.45
N VAL A 79 9.24 0.97 -0.89
CA VAL A 79 8.90 0.26 0.36
C VAL A 79 10.17 0.03 1.17
N ALA A 80 10.13 0.35 2.47
CA ALA A 80 11.23 0.16 3.41
C ALA A 80 10.70 -0.31 4.77
N VAL A 81 11.58 -0.94 5.54
CA VAL A 81 11.34 -1.31 6.93
C VAL A 81 12.34 -0.60 7.84
N TRP A 82 11.88 -0.12 8.98
CA TRP A 82 12.72 0.27 10.12
C TRP A 82 12.57 -0.77 11.23
N ASP A 83 13.69 -1.34 11.68
CA ASP A 83 13.73 -2.43 12.67
C ASP A 83 14.00 -1.96 14.10
N GLY A 84 13.97 -0.65 14.34
CA GLY A 84 14.36 -0.02 15.61
C GLY A 84 15.80 0.48 15.62
N SER A 85 16.67 -0.01 14.73
CA SER A 85 18.08 0.36 14.64
C SER A 85 18.46 1.01 13.31
N GLY A 86 17.82 0.60 12.21
CA GLY A 86 18.16 1.05 10.87
C GLY A 86 17.08 0.79 9.83
N TRP A 87 17.24 1.45 8.68
CA TRP A 87 16.42 1.20 7.50
C TRP A 87 16.92 -0.02 6.74
N SER A 88 16.00 -0.79 6.17
CA SER A 88 16.28 -1.84 5.17
C SER A 88 15.23 -1.82 4.05
N ALA A 89 15.62 -2.28 2.86
CA ALA A 89 14.70 -2.46 1.74
C ALA A 89 13.95 -3.79 1.85
N LEU A 90 12.72 -3.84 1.32
CA LEU A 90 11.99 -5.10 1.12
C LEU A 90 12.36 -5.70 -0.24
N GLY A 91 13.44 -6.48 -0.26
CA GLY A 91 14.05 -6.97 -1.50
C GLY A 91 14.35 -5.83 -2.46
N ASP A 92 14.08 -6.03 -3.75
CA ASP A 92 14.25 -4.97 -4.78
C ASP A 92 13.15 -3.88 -4.75
N GLY A 93 12.14 -4.01 -3.88
CA GLY A 93 10.99 -3.11 -3.81
C GLY A 93 10.00 -3.26 -4.98
N VAL A 94 9.35 -2.15 -5.36
CA VAL A 94 8.37 -2.10 -6.46
C VAL A 94 8.67 -0.97 -7.45
N ASN A 95 8.15 -1.08 -8.68
CA ASN A 95 8.48 -0.15 -9.76
C ASN A 95 7.55 1.07 -9.91
N GLY A 96 6.66 1.32 -8.95
CA GLY A 96 5.68 2.41 -8.98
C GLY A 96 5.31 2.86 -7.57
N THR A 97 4.62 3.98 -7.46
CA THR A 97 4.23 4.56 -6.16
C THR A 97 3.42 3.56 -5.34
N VAL A 98 3.77 3.40 -4.07
CA VAL A 98 2.96 2.67 -3.10
C VAL A 98 2.05 3.66 -2.39
N HIS A 99 0.74 3.40 -2.43
CA HIS A 99 -0.28 4.24 -1.81
C HIS A 99 -0.78 3.66 -0.49
N ALA A 100 -0.69 2.35 -0.31
CA ALA A 100 -1.14 1.65 0.89
C ALA A 100 -0.16 0.54 1.26
N VAL A 101 0.11 0.41 2.55
CA VAL A 101 0.84 -0.69 3.17
C VAL A 101 0.01 -1.22 4.33
N GLU A 102 -0.09 -2.54 4.45
CA GLU A 102 -0.67 -3.18 5.63
C GLU A 102 0.16 -4.39 6.05
N THR A 103 0.17 -4.68 7.35
CA THR A 103 0.85 -5.86 7.90
C THR A 103 -0.14 -6.82 8.52
N VAL A 104 0.07 -8.13 8.29
CA VAL A 104 -0.72 -9.20 8.90
C VAL A 104 0.25 -10.29 9.35
N GLY A 105 0.53 -10.35 10.66
CA GLY A 105 1.62 -11.16 11.17
C GLY A 105 2.96 -10.70 10.56
N ASN A 106 3.69 -11.64 9.93
CA ASN A 106 4.96 -11.35 9.26
C ASN A 106 4.80 -10.93 7.79
N ASP A 107 3.58 -10.95 7.27
CA ASP A 107 3.32 -10.61 5.87
C ASP A 107 3.12 -9.11 5.72
N VAL A 108 3.68 -8.54 4.66
CA VAL A 108 3.49 -7.14 4.28
C VAL A 108 2.73 -7.10 2.95
N PHE A 109 1.61 -6.40 2.93
CA PHE A 109 0.80 -6.16 1.74
C PHE A 109 1.03 -4.74 1.26
N VAL A 110 1.26 -4.57 -0.03
CA VAL A 110 1.47 -3.26 -0.65
C VAL A 110 0.52 -3.08 -1.81
N GLY A 111 -0.10 -1.90 -1.89
CA GLY A 111 -1.02 -1.50 -2.95
C GLY A 111 -0.62 -0.17 -3.57
N GLY A 112 -0.75 -0.03 -4.89
CA GLY A 112 -0.36 1.23 -5.55
C GLY A 112 -0.41 1.22 -7.07
N GLU A 113 0.49 1.99 -7.68
CA GLU A 113 0.59 2.20 -9.13
C GLU A 113 1.64 1.31 -9.81
N PHE A 114 2.26 0.39 -9.07
CA PHE A 114 3.28 -0.51 -9.60
C PHE A 114 2.67 -1.67 -10.41
N ILE A 115 3.45 -2.17 -11.36
CA ILE A 115 3.13 -3.38 -12.14
C ILE A 115 4.09 -4.52 -11.83
N LYS A 116 5.24 -4.23 -11.21
CA LYS A 116 6.24 -5.21 -10.76
C LYS A 116 6.59 -5.04 -9.29
N SER A 117 6.81 -6.16 -8.62
CA SER A 117 7.40 -6.25 -7.28
C SER A 117 8.60 -7.20 -7.33
N GLY A 118 9.80 -6.67 -7.17
CA GLY A 118 11.02 -7.33 -7.61
C GLY A 118 10.94 -7.76 -9.08
N ALA A 119 11.28 -9.01 -9.36
CA ALA A 119 11.29 -9.55 -10.73
C ALA A 119 9.90 -10.01 -11.25
N ILE A 120 8.86 -10.05 -10.40
CA ILE A 120 7.55 -10.59 -10.77
C ILE A 120 6.53 -9.51 -11.13
N THR A 121 5.53 -9.89 -11.93
CA THR A 121 4.38 -9.02 -12.26
C THR A 121 3.32 -9.13 -11.16
N SER A 122 2.93 -8.00 -10.56
CA SER A 122 2.04 -7.97 -9.39
C SER A 122 0.86 -7.00 -9.51
N ASN A 123 0.60 -6.44 -10.69
CA ASN A 123 -0.64 -5.70 -11.03
C ASN A 123 -1.27 -4.92 -9.87
N ARG A 124 -0.52 -3.94 -9.33
CA ARG A 124 -0.96 -2.98 -8.30
C ARG A 124 -1.16 -3.52 -6.89
N ILE A 125 -0.97 -4.81 -6.64
CA ILE A 125 -1.06 -5.39 -5.29
C ILE A 125 -0.10 -6.58 -5.12
N ALA A 126 0.73 -6.55 -4.09
CA ALA A 126 1.72 -7.59 -3.81
C ALA A 126 1.79 -7.90 -2.32
N LYS A 127 2.20 -9.13 -2.00
CA LYS A 127 2.55 -9.58 -0.66
C LYS A 127 4.05 -9.86 -0.58
N TRP A 128 4.66 -9.46 0.53
CA TRP A 128 6.03 -9.78 0.91
C TRP A 128 6.06 -10.61 2.19
N ASN A 129 6.80 -11.72 2.17
CA ASN A 129 7.05 -12.58 3.33
C ASN A 129 8.51 -13.06 3.38
N GLY A 130 9.43 -12.21 2.91
CA GLY A 130 10.81 -12.58 2.56
C GLY A 130 10.99 -12.81 1.05
N ASN A 131 9.90 -13.02 0.31
CA ASN A 131 9.85 -12.95 -1.14
C ASN A 131 8.60 -12.20 -1.60
N TRP A 132 8.66 -11.58 -2.78
CA TRP A 132 7.51 -10.96 -3.41
C TRP A 132 6.58 -12.02 -4.04
N SER A 133 5.28 -11.86 -3.85
CA SER A 133 4.23 -12.65 -4.48
C SER A 133 3.09 -11.74 -4.94
N ALA A 134 2.53 -12.03 -6.11
CA ALA A 134 1.34 -11.35 -6.60
C ALA A 134 0.09 -11.92 -5.92
N LEU A 135 -0.90 -11.08 -5.65
CA LEU A 135 -2.21 -11.52 -5.15
C LEU A 135 -3.18 -11.75 -6.32
N GLY A 136 -3.21 -13.00 -6.80
CA GLY A 136 -4.07 -13.40 -7.92
C GLY A 136 -3.71 -12.68 -9.23
N THR A 137 -4.73 -12.26 -9.99
CA THR A 137 -4.55 -11.43 -11.20
C THR A 137 -4.30 -9.94 -10.87
N GLY A 138 -4.35 -9.56 -9.60
CA GLY A 138 -4.27 -8.19 -9.10
C GLY A 138 -5.55 -7.37 -9.33
N VAL A 139 -5.49 -6.07 -9.05
CA VAL A 139 -6.60 -5.12 -9.30
C VAL A 139 -6.43 -4.53 -10.70
N ARG A 140 -6.71 -5.37 -11.71
CA ARG A 140 -6.65 -4.99 -13.12
C ARG A 140 -8.03 -4.52 -13.59
N ILE A 141 -8.14 -3.23 -13.91
CA ILE A 141 -9.28 -2.70 -14.65
C ILE A 141 -8.96 -2.77 -16.14
N ASP A 142 -9.22 -3.92 -16.76
CA ASP A 142 -9.23 -4.01 -18.21
C ASP A 142 -10.63 -3.67 -18.72
N TYR A 143 -10.75 -2.54 -19.42
CA TYR A 143 -11.91 -2.27 -20.25
C TYR A 143 -11.46 -2.10 -21.70
N THR A 144 -11.71 -3.13 -22.50
CA THR A 144 -11.77 -2.98 -23.97
C THR A 144 -13.18 -3.31 -24.40
N ILE A 145 -14.01 -2.27 -24.60
CA ILE A 145 -15.34 -2.43 -25.20
C ILE A 145 -15.22 -2.03 -26.67
N THR A 146 -15.22 -3.01 -27.56
CA THR A 146 -15.45 -2.75 -28.99
C THR A 146 -16.96 -2.54 -29.20
N ALA A 147 -17.35 -1.54 -30.00
CA ALA A 147 -18.75 -1.22 -30.25
C ALA A 147 -19.53 -2.47 -30.72
N GLY A 148 -20.57 -2.85 -29.98
CA GLY A 148 -21.42 -4.01 -30.26
C GLY A 148 -21.02 -5.33 -29.57
N GLY A 149 -19.95 -5.36 -28.78
CA GLY A 149 -19.56 -6.55 -28.00
C GLY A 149 -20.39 -6.70 -26.71
N GLN A 150 -20.95 -7.89 -26.49
CA GLN A 150 -21.57 -8.27 -25.22
C GLN A 150 -20.50 -8.41 -24.13
N LEU A 151 -20.76 -7.88 -22.93
CA LEU A 151 -19.91 -8.09 -21.75
C LEU A 151 -19.99 -9.57 -21.34
N THR A 152 -18.99 -10.37 -21.72
CA THR A 152 -18.79 -11.70 -21.15
C THR A 152 -17.82 -11.60 -19.98
N LEU A 153 -18.34 -11.58 -18.75
CA LEU A 153 -17.53 -11.67 -17.55
C LEU A 153 -17.09 -13.13 -17.36
N THR A 154 -15.96 -13.53 -17.94
CA THR A 154 -15.40 -14.87 -17.72
C THR A 154 -14.85 -14.92 -16.30
N TYR A 155 -15.52 -15.70 -15.44
CA TYR A 155 -15.20 -16.04 -14.05
C TYR A 155 -13.84 -15.52 -13.52
N LEU A 156 -13.90 -14.58 -12.58
CA LEU A 156 -12.82 -14.36 -11.61
C LEU A 156 -12.83 -15.57 -10.67
N THR A 157 -11.80 -16.41 -10.69
CA THR A 157 -11.75 -17.63 -9.86
C THR A 157 -11.51 -17.38 -8.38
N SER A 158 -11.38 -16.12 -7.94
CA SER A 158 -11.57 -15.76 -6.53
C SER A 158 -11.63 -14.24 -6.35
N VAL A 159 -12.81 -13.73 -6.00
CA VAL A 159 -12.91 -12.52 -5.18
C VAL A 159 -13.28 -13.01 -3.78
N GLY A 160 -12.34 -12.86 -2.84
CA GLY A 160 -12.52 -13.33 -1.48
C GLY A 160 -13.42 -12.42 -0.65
N VAL A 161 -14.40 -13.07 -0.02
CA VAL A 161 -15.18 -12.73 1.20
C VAL A 161 -16.42 -11.84 1.02
N GLY A 162 -17.53 -12.35 1.57
CA GLY A 162 -18.92 -11.92 1.40
C GLY A 162 -19.22 -10.42 1.49
N GLY A 163 -20.05 -9.99 0.56
CA GLY A 163 -20.65 -8.66 0.48
C GLY A 163 -21.68 -8.60 -0.64
N THR A 164 -22.58 -7.62 -0.58
CA THR A 164 -23.46 -7.28 -1.70
C THR A 164 -22.65 -6.45 -2.70
N PHE A 165 -22.54 -6.89 -3.95
CA PHE A 165 -21.91 -6.06 -4.97
C PHE A 165 -22.96 -5.12 -5.57
N LYS A 166 -22.52 -3.92 -5.97
CA LYS A 166 -23.32 -2.97 -6.75
C LYS A 166 -22.46 -2.44 -7.88
N PHE A 167 -22.73 -2.87 -9.11
CA PHE A 167 -22.09 -2.29 -10.29
C PHE A 167 -22.93 -1.11 -10.77
N LEU A 168 -22.28 0.03 -10.97
CA LEU A 168 -22.84 1.21 -11.64
C LEU A 168 -22.35 1.21 -13.08
N PHE A 169 -23.27 1.17 -14.03
CA PHE A 169 -22.98 1.41 -15.43
C PHE A 169 -23.48 2.80 -15.80
N ARG A 170 -22.58 3.67 -16.30
CA ARG A 170 -22.96 4.89 -17.03
C ARG A 170 -22.82 4.63 -18.52
N ASN A 171 -23.91 4.83 -19.26
CA ASN A 171 -23.83 4.85 -20.72
C ASN A 171 -23.33 6.22 -21.23
N ASN A 172 -23.02 6.30 -22.53
CA ASN A 172 -22.49 7.52 -23.15
C ASN A 172 -23.50 8.68 -23.24
N ILE A 173 -24.75 8.48 -22.80
CA ILE A 173 -25.77 9.52 -22.71
C ILE A 173 -26.07 9.92 -21.25
N GLY A 174 -25.26 9.43 -20.30
CA GLY A 174 -25.32 9.84 -18.88
C GLY A 174 -26.38 9.11 -18.05
N GLU A 175 -27.05 8.09 -18.59
CA GLU A 175 -27.97 7.28 -17.81
C GLU A 175 -27.20 6.26 -16.97
N GLU A 176 -27.68 6.09 -15.73
CA GLU A 176 -27.13 5.17 -14.75
C GLU A 176 -28.03 3.96 -14.61
N SER A 177 -27.43 2.77 -14.66
CA SER A 177 -28.12 1.51 -14.34
C SER A 177 -27.35 0.73 -13.30
N PHE A 178 -28.09 0.05 -12.43
CA PHE A 178 -27.55 -0.68 -11.29
C PHE A 178 -27.85 -2.16 -11.42
N ILE A 179 -26.84 -2.99 -11.19
CA ILE A 179 -27.02 -4.43 -10.95
C ILE A 179 -26.42 -4.74 -9.58
N SER A 180 -27.21 -5.35 -8.71
CA SER A 180 -26.78 -5.79 -7.38
C SER A 180 -27.18 -7.24 -7.11
N GLY A 181 -26.33 -7.97 -6.40
CA GLY A 181 -26.57 -9.34 -5.99
C GLY A 181 -25.76 -9.74 -4.76
N ASN A 182 -26.07 -10.92 -4.21
CA ASN A 182 -25.34 -11.53 -3.09
C ASN A 182 -24.49 -12.69 -3.61
N PHE A 183 -23.29 -12.87 -3.07
CA PHE A 183 -22.52 -14.09 -3.28
C PHE A 183 -23.12 -15.24 -2.46
N LEU A 184 -23.48 -16.35 -3.11
CA LEU A 184 -23.74 -17.64 -2.46
C LEU A 184 -22.42 -18.43 -2.49
N SER A 185 -21.80 -18.65 -1.34
CA SER A 185 -20.66 -19.58 -1.25
C SER A 185 -21.17 -21.01 -1.34
N HIS A 186 -20.77 -21.74 -2.38
CA HIS A 186 -20.84 -23.20 -2.41
C HIS A 186 -19.39 -23.72 -2.31
N PHE A 187 -19.09 -24.41 -1.21
CA PHE A 187 -17.86 -25.19 -1.06
C PHE A 187 -18.23 -26.65 -1.34
N GLU A 188 -17.61 -27.26 -2.35
CA GLU A 188 -17.42 -28.72 -2.41
C GLU A 188 -15.98 -29.05 -2.00
#